data_AF-A0A3D2CS01-F1
#
_entry.id   AF-A0A3D2CS01-F1
#
_cell.length_a   1.000
_cell.length_b   1.000
_cell.length_c   1.000
_cell.angle_alpha   90.00
_cell.angle_beta   90.00
_cell.angle_gamma   90.00
#
_symmetry.space_group_name_H-M   'P 1'
#
loop_
_entity.id
_entity.type
_entity.pdbx_description
1 polymer ?
#
loop_
_entity_poly.entity_id
_entity_poly.type
_entity_poly.pdbx_seq_one_letter_code
_entity_poly.pdbx_strand_id
1 'polypeptide(L)'
;MIFAIKGALLTLLVTTSLNVYAKKLINECQTIDVQINTIKLLDGVSVEMPLVANASDCLGAFEGNNSAFDKPIQNLGYDEDGWLNKEDYNAWWDGPGAFVNDVDLLDLDGDGAEDDPGWILVGKEEQSGFEGGVSSDGTLTYNHEQLVTLNHCKTGDEDNTSCFGGEAVKGQWVYTPPAQNPTGLLDLVGGDFFDQVAIIFKAGNAFAIYNFNVIDLGLDPALAGDYNFAFTGTWDISETLGSGLSNLSFWAKDPSVPSVQVPEPATLILMMMSGLFCFNRRNKA
;
A
#
# COMPACT_ATOMS: atom_id res chain seq x y z
N MET A 1 -56.34 32.71 43.22
CA MET A 1 -55.67 31.43 42.90
C MET A 1 -56.06 31.04 41.47
N ILE A 2 -55.33 31.57 40.48
CA ILE A 2 -55.42 31.18 39.06
C ILE A 2 -53.99 31.28 38.53
N PHE A 3 -53.47 30.15 38.05
CA PHE A 3 -52.07 29.91 37.69
C PHE A 3 -51.69 30.59 36.37
N ALA A 4 -50.52 31.24 36.36
CA ALA A 4 -49.86 31.69 35.14
C ALA A 4 -49.14 30.50 34.49
N ILE A 5 -49.58 30.08 33.30
CA ILE A 5 -48.88 29.09 32.49
C ILE A 5 -47.92 29.85 31.57
N LYS A 6 -46.62 29.81 31.90
CA LYS A 6 -45.54 30.18 31.00
C LYS A 6 -45.44 29.11 29.91
N GLY A 7 -45.77 29.45 28.67
CA GLY A 7 -45.50 28.61 27.51
C GLY A 7 -44.00 28.58 27.23
N ALA A 8 -43.36 27.44 27.46
CA ALA A 8 -42.02 27.17 26.96
C ALA A 8 -42.15 26.67 25.52
N LEU A 9 -41.65 27.45 24.56
CA LEU A 9 -41.49 27.05 23.18
C LEU A 9 -40.31 26.06 23.11
N LEU A 10 -40.60 24.76 23.02
CA LEU A 10 -39.59 23.73 22.85
C LEU A 10 -39.26 23.64 21.35
N THR A 11 -38.14 24.23 20.95
CA THR A 11 -37.60 24.10 19.59
C THR A 11 -37.02 22.70 19.44
N LEU A 12 -37.73 21.82 18.74
CA LEU A 12 -37.26 20.48 18.40
C LEU A 12 -36.27 20.59 17.23
N LEU A 13 -34.97 20.61 17.53
CA LEU A 13 -33.91 20.43 16.54
C LEU A 13 -33.86 18.94 16.19
N VAL A 14 -34.51 18.56 15.10
CA VAL A 14 -34.32 17.25 14.47
C VAL A 14 -33.07 17.36 13.60
N THR A 15 -31.91 17.03 14.18
CA THR A 15 -30.71 16.76 13.39
C THR A 15 -30.88 15.39 12.75
N THR A 16 -31.33 15.35 11.49
CA THR A 16 -31.17 14.15 10.67
C THR A 16 -29.71 14.08 10.22
N SER A 17 -28.86 13.43 11.02
CA SER A 17 -27.60 12.93 10.52
C SER A 17 -27.91 11.75 9.60
N LEU A 18 -27.69 11.94 8.30
CA LEU A 18 -27.60 10.83 7.35
C LEU A 18 -26.25 10.16 7.59
N ASN A 19 -26.18 9.28 8.57
CA ASN A 19 -25.06 8.35 8.67
C ASN A 19 -25.27 7.29 7.60
N VAL A 20 -24.51 7.38 6.51
CA VAL A 20 -24.36 6.27 5.57
C VAL A 20 -23.37 5.31 6.21
N TYR A 21 -23.87 4.36 6.99
CA TYR A 21 -23.07 3.25 7.49
C TYR A 21 -22.85 2.26 6.34
N ALA A 22 -21.61 2.10 5.89
CA ALA A 22 -21.24 0.94 5.10
C ALA A 22 -21.34 -0.30 5.99
N LYS A 23 -22.10 -1.30 5.56
CA LYS A 23 -22.32 -2.54 6.30
C LYS A 23 -21.25 -3.55 5.85
N LYS A 24 -20.37 -4.00 6.75
CA LYS A 24 -19.49 -5.17 6.53
C LYS A 24 -20.32 -6.33 5.99
N LEU A 25 -19.95 -6.89 4.83
CA LEU A 25 -20.64 -8.05 4.26
C LEU A 25 -20.37 -9.33 5.08
N ILE A 26 -21.19 -10.35 4.78
CA ILE A 26 -21.45 -11.54 5.59
C ILE A 26 -20.25 -12.49 5.70
N ASN A 27 -19.25 -12.39 4.81
CA ASN A 27 -18.06 -13.26 4.81
C ASN A 27 -16.79 -12.42 4.99
N GLU A 28 -15.99 -12.76 5.99
CA GLU A 28 -14.70 -12.14 6.23
C GLU A 28 -13.70 -12.64 5.20
N CYS A 29 -12.87 -11.75 4.66
CA CYS A 29 -11.74 -12.16 3.84
C CYS A 29 -10.85 -13.14 4.62
N GLN A 30 -10.17 -14.04 3.92
CA GLN A 30 -9.22 -14.97 4.54
C GLN A 30 -7.86 -14.79 3.88
N THR A 31 -6.78 -14.85 4.66
CA THR A 31 -5.43 -14.69 4.13
C THR A 31 -5.04 -15.75 3.09
N ILE A 32 -5.74 -16.89 3.09
CA ILE A 32 -5.59 -17.97 2.09
C ILE A 32 -6.17 -17.62 0.72
N ASP A 33 -7.08 -16.66 0.64
CA ASP A 33 -7.75 -16.25 -0.61
C ASP A 33 -6.73 -15.78 -1.64
N VAL A 34 -5.63 -15.17 -1.20
CA VAL A 34 -4.57 -14.67 -2.07
C VAL A 34 -3.24 -15.19 -1.57
N GLN A 35 -2.49 -15.84 -2.45
CA GLN A 35 -1.22 -16.47 -2.12
C GLN A 35 -0.14 -16.05 -3.10
N ILE A 36 1.11 -16.06 -2.63
CA ILE A 36 2.30 -16.18 -3.45
C ILE A 36 2.61 -17.68 -3.56
N ASN A 37 2.98 -18.11 -4.75
CA ASN A 37 3.33 -19.50 -5.07
C ASN A 37 4.79 -19.61 -5.52
N THR A 38 5.32 -18.56 -6.16
CA THR A 38 6.71 -18.51 -6.58
C THR A 38 7.31 -17.11 -6.46
N ILE A 39 8.63 -17.09 -6.36
CA ILE A 39 9.46 -15.89 -6.30
C ILE A 39 10.61 -15.98 -7.29
N LYS A 40 11.00 -14.85 -7.87
CA LYS A 40 12.18 -14.73 -8.73
C LYS A 40 12.89 -13.40 -8.50
N LEU A 41 14.19 -13.44 -8.27
CA LEU A 41 15.04 -12.23 -8.28
C LEU A 41 15.26 -11.75 -9.72
N LEU A 42 15.16 -10.45 -9.98
CA LEU A 42 15.26 -9.85 -11.31
C LEU A 42 16.70 -9.46 -11.70
N ASP A 43 17.68 -10.28 -11.35
CA ASP A 43 19.12 -10.10 -11.67
C ASP A 43 19.50 -10.60 -13.08
N GLY A 44 18.55 -11.18 -13.82
CA GLY A 44 18.74 -11.75 -15.16
C GLY A 44 19.33 -13.16 -15.20
N VAL A 45 19.67 -13.76 -14.06
CA VAL A 45 20.27 -15.11 -13.95
C VAL A 45 19.54 -16.03 -12.99
N SER A 46 18.83 -15.48 -12.01
CA SER A 46 18.05 -16.21 -11.03
C SER A 46 16.85 -16.90 -11.67
N VAL A 47 16.61 -18.13 -11.19
CA VAL A 47 15.47 -18.95 -11.61
C VAL A 47 14.30 -18.75 -10.64
N GLU A 48 13.10 -18.98 -11.14
CA GLU A 48 11.90 -18.97 -10.33
C GLU A 48 11.93 -20.11 -9.31
N MET A 49 11.65 -19.78 -8.04
CA MET A 49 11.68 -20.70 -6.91
C MET A 49 10.29 -20.82 -6.29
N PRO A 50 9.88 -22.02 -5.83
CA PRO A 50 8.62 -22.17 -5.11
C PRO A 50 8.68 -21.46 -3.76
N LEU A 51 7.65 -20.65 -3.48
CA LEU A 51 7.43 -19.96 -2.21
C LEU A 51 5.91 -19.93 -2.00
N VAL A 52 5.39 -20.79 -1.13
CA VAL A 52 3.95 -20.80 -0.81
C VAL A 52 3.73 -19.97 0.44
N ALA A 53 3.20 -18.77 0.26
CA ALA A 53 2.89 -17.83 1.33
C ALA A 53 1.48 -17.28 1.14
N ASN A 54 0.69 -17.28 2.22
CA ASN A 54 -0.59 -16.59 2.25
C ASN A 54 -0.36 -15.08 2.39
N ALA A 55 -1.40 -14.27 2.18
CA ALA A 55 -1.37 -12.89 2.62
C ALA A 55 -1.04 -12.80 4.12
N SER A 56 -0.29 -11.77 4.52
CA SER A 56 0.02 -11.50 5.93
C SER A 56 -1.23 -11.11 6.69
N ASP A 57 -2.08 -10.29 6.06
CA ASP A 57 -3.34 -9.83 6.63
C ASP A 57 -4.35 -9.50 5.52
N CYS A 58 -5.62 -9.35 5.87
CA CYS A 58 -6.65 -8.92 4.94
C CYS A 58 -7.72 -8.06 5.61
N LEU A 59 -8.26 -7.11 4.84
CA LEU A 59 -9.38 -6.26 5.21
C LEU A 59 -10.38 -6.28 4.08
N GLY A 60 -11.64 -6.65 4.31
CA GLY A 60 -12.53 -6.75 3.16
C GLY A 60 -13.95 -7.18 3.39
N ALA A 61 -14.57 -7.42 2.24
CA ALA A 61 -16.01 -7.50 2.03
C ALA A 61 -16.71 -6.18 2.41
N PHE A 62 -16.04 -5.06 2.13
CA PHE A 62 -16.61 -3.73 2.30
C PHE A 62 -17.49 -3.38 1.12
N GLU A 63 -18.68 -2.85 1.37
CA GLU A 63 -19.55 -2.30 0.34
C GLU A 63 -19.00 -0.95 -0.14
N GLY A 64 -18.82 -0.79 -1.45
CA GLY A 64 -18.32 0.45 -2.04
C GLY A 64 -17.84 0.26 -3.47
N ASN A 65 -17.54 1.38 -4.15
CA ASN A 65 -16.91 1.39 -5.46
C ASN A 65 -15.54 2.05 -5.37
N ASN A 66 -14.46 1.28 -5.48
CA ASN A 66 -13.10 1.82 -5.36
C ASN A 66 -12.66 2.73 -6.49
N SER A 67 -13.36 2.75 -7.62
CA SER A 67 -13.14 3.78 -8.65
C SER A 67 -13.73 5.15 -8.27
N ALA A 68 -14.56 5.21 -7.23
CA ALA A 68 -15.11 6.46 -6.70
C ALA A 68 -14.36 6.97 -5.46
N PHE A 69 -13.33 6.25 -4.99
CA PHE A 69 -12.53 6.68 -3.84
C PHE A 69 -11.47 7.69 -4.27
N ASP A 70 -11.05 8.52 -3.31
CA ASP A 70 -10.05 9.56 -3.54
C ASP A 70 -8.75 8.92 -4.02
N LYS A 71 -8.40 9.20 -5.27
CA LYS A 71 -7.06 8.91 -5.79
C LYS A 71 -6.06 9.82 -5.08
N PRO A 72 -4.84 9.34 -4.81
CA PRO A 72 -3.80 10.20 -4.26
C PRO A 72 -3.48 11.34 -5.25
N ILE A 73 -3.27 12.52 -4.71
CA ILE A 73 -2.91 13.75 -5.41
C ILE A 73 -1.40 13.79 -5.62
N GLN A 74 -0.63 13.57 -4.56
CA GLN A 74 0.83 13.58 -4.62
C GLN A 74 1.38 12.18 -4.84
N ASN A 75 0.72 11.17 -4.29
CA ASN A 75 1.07 9.75 -4.38
C ASN A 75 2.46 9.44 -3.84
N LEU A 76 2.82 10.09 -2.73
CA LEU A 76 4.13 9.97 -2.08
C LEU A 76 4.03 9.33 -0.69
N GLY A 77 2.86 8.83 -0.30
CA GLY A 77 2.65 8.21 1.00
C GLY A 77 2.24 9.16 2.11
N TYR A 78 1.97 10.43 1.79
CA TYR A 78 1.63 11.44 2.79
C TYR A 78 0.30 11.17 3.48
N ASP A 79 0.18 11.66 4.72
CA ASP A 79 -1.06 11.66 5.48
C ASP A 79 -2.22 12.27 4.67
N GLU A 80 -3.38 11.64 4.79
CA GLU A 80 -4.62 11.95 4.09
C GLU A 80 -4.55 11.92 2.55
N ASP A 81 -3.42 11.54 1.95
CA ASP A 81 -3.21 11.50 0.50
C ASP A 81 -3.54 10.14 -0.11
N GLY A 82 -4.80 10.01 -0.53
CA GLY A 82 -5.34 8.75 -1.03
C GLY A 82 -5.82 7.86 0.12
N TRP A 83 -6.84 7.07 -0.16
CA TRP A 83 -7.59 6.38 0.88
C TRP A 83 -6.80 5.43 1.80
N LEU A 84 -5.71 4.78 1.39
CA LEU A 84 -4.94 3.92 2.31
C LEU A 84 -4.11 4.71 3.33
N ASN A 85 -3.90 6.01 3.08
CA ASN A 85 -3.21 6.93 3.98
C ASN A 85 -4.17 7.76 4.85
N LYS A 86 -5.46 7.38 4.91
CA LYS A 86 -6.45 8.11 5.70
C LYS A 86 -6.69 7.43 7.04
N GLU A 87 -6.81 8.24 8.07
CA GLU A 87 -7.24 7.78 9.38
C GLU A 87 -8.72 7.34 9.31
N ASP A 88 -9.02 6.15 9.84
CA ASP A 88 -10.39 5.64 10.04
C ASP A 88 -11.35 5.92 8.84
N TYR A 89 -10.91 5.57 7.63
CA TYR A 89 -11.70 5.84 6.43
C TYR A 89 -12.94 4.94 6.37
N ASN A 90 -14.11 5.54 6.57
CA ASN A 90 -15.42 4.86 6.57
C ASN A 90 -15.51 3.65 7.55
N ALA A 91 -14.74 3.64 8.65
CA ALA A 91 -14.67 2.53 9.60
C ALA A 91 -14.23 1.19 8.97
N TRP A 92 -13.39 1.23 7.94
CA TRP A 92 -12.84 0.04 7.29
C TRP A 92 -11.59 -0.52 7.98
N TRP A 93 -10.84 0.34 8.66
CA TRP A 93 -9.72 -0.04 9.51
C TRP A 93 -9.63 0.92 10.68
N ASP A 94 -9.05 0.43 11.77
CA ASP A 94 -8.66 1.26 12.90
C ASP A 94 -7.17 1.59 12.74
N GLY A 95 -6.81 2.88 12.82
CA GLY A 95 -5.42 3.34 12.76
C GLY A 95 -5.20 4.48 11.77
N PRO A 96 -3.94 4.95 11.67
CA PRO A 96 -3.55 6.08 10.82
C PRO A 96 -3.55 5.75 9.32
N GLY A 97 -3.62 4.47 8.96
CA GLY A 97 -3.76 4.01 7.58
C GLY A 97 -4.09 2.53 7.53
N ALA A 98 -4.35 2.01 6.33
CA ALA A 98 -4.68 0.60 6.17
C ALA A 98 -3.47 -0.29 6.52
N PHE A 99 -3.61 -1.20 7.47
CA PHE A 99 -2.52 -2.07 7.98
C PHE A 99 -1.33 -1.32 8.60
N VAL A 100 -1.51 -0.06 9.02
CA VAL A 100 -0.45 0.78 9.62
C VAL A 100 -0.76 1.03 11.10
N ASN A 101 0.24 0.95 11.96
CA ASN A 101 0.15 1.38 13.36
C ASN A 101 0.93 2.68 13.56
N ASP A 102 0.66 3.40 14.66
CA ASP A 102 1.35 4.66 15.00
C ASP A 102 2.88 4.57 15.04
N VAL A 103 3.44 3.38 15.28
CA VAL A 103 4.90 3.15 15.31
C VAL A 103 5.52 2.97 13.93
N ASP A 104 4.68 2.83 12.89
CA ASP A 104 5.09 2.60 11.51
C ASP A 104 5.02 3.89 10.67
N LEU A 105 4.67 5.02 11.29
CA LEU A 105 4.55 6.34 10.65
C LEU A 105 5.92 6.96 10.38
N LEU A 106 5.96 7.79 9.33
CA LEU A 106 7.18 8.38 8.77
C LEU A 106 7.03 9.90 8.62
N ASP A 107 8.14 10.61 8.50
CA ASP A 107 8.23 12.04 8.15
C ASP A 107 8.69 12.12 6.69
N LEU A 108 7.78 11.84 5.75
CA LEU A 108 8.08 11.78 4.32
C LEU A 108 8.07 13.17 3.68
N ASP A 109 7.31 14.12 4.22
CA ASP A 109 7.24 15.49 3.73
C ASP A 109 8.32 16.43 4.32
N GLY A 110 9.03 15.98 5.36
CA GLY A 110 10.18 16.64 5.97
C GLY A 110 9.80 17.82 6.87
N ASP A 111 8.57 17.85 7.38
CA ASP A 111 8.10 18.90 8.29
C ASP A 111 8.50 18.65 9.77
N GLY A 112 9.02 17.46 10.07
CA GLY A 112 9.45 17.03 11.41
C GLY A 112 8.39 16.26 12.21
N ALA A 113 7.23 15.96 11.63
CA ALA A 113 6.21 15.09 12.20
C ALA A 113 6.28 13.69 11.57
N GLU A 114 6.27 12.64 12.40
CA GLU A 114 6.15 11.26 11.94
C GLU A 114 4.65 10.89 11.91
N ASP A 115 3.92 11.40 10.91
CA ASP A 115 2.48 11.17 10.73
C ASP A 115 2.09 10.56 9.38
N ASP A 116 3.04 10.33 8.48
CA ASP A 116 2.77 9.77 7.15
C ASP A 116 2.64 8.22 7.16
N PRO A 117 1.53 7.64 6.69
CA PRO A 117 1.36 6.18 6.63
C PRO A 117 2.18 5.48 5.53
N GLY A 118 2.61 6.21 4.49
CA GLY A 118 3.59 5.72 3.51
C GLY A 118 3.05 4.87 2.36
N TRP A 119 1.73 4.79 2.13
CA TRP A 119 1.17 4.04 1.00
C TRP A 119 1.25 4.81 -0.32
N ILE A 120 1.82 4.15 -1.33
CA ILE A 120 1.94 4.65 -2.69
C ILE A 120 1.10 3.78 -3.62
N LEU A 121 0.21 4.39 -4.40
CA LEU A 121 -0.50 3.72 -5.48
C LEU A 121 0.50 3.41 -6.60
N VAL A 122 0.73 2.13 -6.82
CA VAL A 122 1.63 1.64 -7.87
C VAL A 122 0.90 1.60 -9.21
N GLY A 123 -0.36 1.20 -9.18
CA GLY A 123 -1.22 1.26 -10.35
C GLY A 123 -2.54 0.52 -10.16
N LYS A 124 -3.38 0.65 -11.18
CA LYS A 124 -4.74 0.12 -11.18
C LYS A 124 -5.08 -0.43 -12.56
N GLU A 125 -5.57 -1.65 -12.60
CA GLU A 125 -6.17 -2.25 -13.78
C GLU A 125 -7.66 -1.92 -13.79
N GLU A 126 -8.10 -1.16 -14.78
CA GLU A 126 -9.51 -0.95 -15.10
C GLU A 126 -9.87 -1.74 -16.39
N GLN A 127 -11.13 -1.72 -16.81
CA GLN A 127 -11.56 -2.41 -18.04
C GLN A 127 -10.84 -1.93 -19.32
N SER A 128 -10.16 -0.79 -19.27
CA SER A 128 -9.37 -0.20 -20.37
C SER A 128 -7.88 -0.54 -20.34
N GLY A 129 -7.38 -1.24 -19.31
CA GLY A 129 -5.97 -1.57 -19.15
C GLY A 129 -5.37 -1.06 -17.83
N PHE A 130 -4.09 -1.41 -17.62
CA PHE A 130 -3.30 -0.98 -16.46
C PHE A 130 -2.93 0.51 -16.56
N GLU A 131 -3.30 1.28 -15.55
CA GLU A 131 -2.88 2.67 -15.34
C GLU A 131 -1.88 2.71 -14.18
N GLY A 132 -0.63 3.04 -14.47
CA GLY A 132 0.40 3.23 -13.44
C GLY A 132 0.13 4.48 -12.58
N GLY A 133 0.52 4.42 -11.31
CA GLY A 133 0.49 5.56 -10.41
C GLY A 133 1.46 6.66 -10.84
N VAL A 134 1.04 7.92 -10.69
CA VAL A 134 1.80 9.11 -11.07
C VAL A 134 1.91 10.02 -9.85
N SER A 135 3.11 10.53 -9.58
CA SER A 135 3.29 11.59 -8.61
C SER A 135 2.87 12.96 -9.16
N SER A 136 2.63 13.94 -8.27
CA SER A 136 2.15 15.27 -8.65
C SER A 136 3.11 16.06 -9.57
N ASP A 137 4.41 15.79 -9.54
CA ASP A 137 5.38 16.46 -10.42
C ASP A 137 5.45 15.85 -11.83
N GLY A 138 4.81 14.70 -12.03
CA GLY A 138 4.82 13.94 -13.28
C GLY A 138 6.18 13.38 -13.66
N THR A 139 7.21 13.56 -12.83
CA THR A 139 8.57 13.08 -13.05
C THR A 139 8.84 11.75 -12.34
N LEU A 140 8.14 11.45 -11.25
CA LEU A 140 8.20 10.16 -10.57
C LEU A 140 6.98 9.34 -10.97
N THR A 141 7.09 8.58 -12.05
CA THR A 141 5.99 7.74 -12.54
C THR A 141 6.38 6.27 -12.46
N TYR A 142 5.49 5.44 -11.92
CA TYR A 142 5.50 3.99 -12.20
C TYR A 142 4.91 3.75 -13.59
N ASN A 143 5.52 4.35 -14.62
CA ASN A 143 5.05 4.17 -15.99
C ASN A 143 5.67 2.90 -16.55
N HIS A 144 5.15 1.77 -16.12
CA HIS A 144 5.55 0.48 -16.65
C HIS A 144 4.34 -0.23 -17.25
N GLU A 145 4.51 -0.68 -18.49
CA GLU A 145 3.53 -1.50 -19.19
C GLU A 145 3.34 -2.79 -18.37
N GLN A 146 2.21 -2.87 -17.67
CA GLN A 146 1.71 -4.04 -16.95
C GLN A 146 2.62 -4.55 -15.82
N LEU A 147 2.70 -3.80 -14.72
CA LEU A 147 3.34 -4.27 -13.47
C LEU A 147 2.67 -5.53 -12.92
N VAL A 148 1.36 -5.65 -13.13
CA VAL A 148 0.55 -6.78 -12.69
C VAL A 148 -0.22 -7.34 -13.86
N THR A 149 -0.24 -8.67 -13.96
CA THR A 149 -1.06 -9.38 -14.93
C THR A 149 -1.88 -10.45 -14.23
N LEU A 150 -3.17 -10.55 -14.59
CA LEU A 150 -4.03 -11.67 -14.20
C LEU A 150 -4.11 -12.68 -15.34
N ASN A 151 -4.04 -13.97 -15.02
CA ASN A 151 -4.13 -15.05 -15.99
C ASN A 151 -4.97 -16.22 -15.45
N HIS A 152 -5.31 -17.16 -16.35
CA HIS A 152 -6.08 -18.38 -16.03
C HIS A 152 -7.33 -18.11 -15.18
N CYS A 153 -8.05 -17.04 -15.50
CA CYS A 153 -9.22 -16.62 -14.74
C CYS A 153 -10.42 -17.52 -14.98
N LYS A 154 -11.12 -17.87 -13.90
CA LYS A 154 -12.24 -18.80 -13.91
C LYS A 154 -13.44 -18.28 -13.15
N THR A 155 -14.61 -18.76 -13.55
CA THR A 155 -15.86 -18.59 -12.81
C THR A 155 -15.89 -19.48 -11.55
N GLY A 156 -16.92 -19.32 -10.72
CA GLY A 156 -17.13 -20.20 -9.56
C GLY A 156 -17.22 -21.67 -9.95
N ASP A 157 -17.78 -21.95 -11.12
CA ASP A 157 -17.98 -23.28 -11.71
C ASP A 157 -16.76 -23.83 -12.47
N GLU A 158 -15.57 -23.22 -12.32
CA GLU A 158 -14.30 -23.62 -12.97
C GLU A 158 -14.21 -23.38 -14.49
N ASP A 159 -15.17 -22.67 -15.09
CA ASP A 159 -15.13 -22.32 -16.51
C ASP A 159 -14.17 -21.16 -16.78
N ASN A 160 -13.40 -21.23 -17.88
CA ASN A 160 -12.50 -20.15 -18.28
C ASN A 160 -13.29 -18.89 -18.67
N THR A 161 -12.85 -17.74 -18.19
CA THR A 161 -13.49 -16.44 -18.47
C THR A 161 -12.46 -15.31 -18.54
N SER A 162 -12.90 -14.12 -18.98
CA SER A 162 -12.06 -12.93 -18.93
C SER A 162 -11.84 -12.49 -17.48
N CYS A 163 -10.60 -12.16 -17.12
CA CYS A 163 -10.28 -11.66 -15.78
C CYS A 163 -11.02 -10.37 -15.45
N PHE A 164 -11.19 -9.48 -16.44
CA PHE A 164 -11.92 -8.23 -16.29
C PHE A 164 -13.12 -8.19 -17.23
N GLY A 165 -14.25 -7.68 -16.73
CA GLY A 165 -15.51 -7.63 -17.48
C GLY A 165 -16.19 -8.99 -17.68
N GLY A 166 -15.62 -10.07 -17.13
CA GLY A 166 -16.22 -11.41 -17.06
C GLY A 166 -16.75 -11.75 -15.67
N GLU A 167 -17.03 -13.03 -15.44
CA GLU A 167 -17.48 -13.57 -14.15
C GLU A 167 -16.34 -14.21 -13.35
N ALA A 168 -15.11 -13.70 -13.52
CA ALA A 168 -13.92 -14.24 -12.86
C ALA A 168 -13.99 -14.03 -11.34
N VAL A 169 -13.89 -15.11 -10.59
CA VAL A 169 -13.81 -15.09 -9.11
C VAL A 169 -12.52 -15.71 -8.58
N LYS A 170 -11.73 -16.34 -9.46
CA LYS A 170 -10.42 -16.92 -9.13
C LYS A 170 -9.51 -16.94 -10.35
N GLY A 171 -8.21 -17.04 -10.11
CA GLY A 171 -7.20 -17.10 -11.15
C GLY A 171 -5.77 -17.08 -10.60
N GLN A 172 -4.82 -16.70 -11.45
CA GLN A 172 -3.46 -16.40 -11.01
C GLN A 172 -3.12 -14.94 -11.27
N TRP A 173 -2.19 -14.44 -10.49
CA TRP A 173 -1.64 -13.10 -10.62
C TRP A 173 -0.12 -13.20 -10.75
N VAL A 174 0.45 -12.24 -11.47
CA VAL A 174 1.88 -12.09 -11.66
C VAL A 174 2.22 -10.65 -11.40
N TYR A 175 3.17 -10.40 -10.51
CA TYR A 175 3.77 -9.09 -10.30
C TYR A 175 5.19 -9.11 -10.86
N THR A 176 5.44 -8.25 -11.84
CA THR A 176 6.75 -8.11 -12.49
C THR A 176 7.14 -6.63 -12.47
N PRO A 177 7.76 -6.17 -11.37
CA PRO A 177 8.29 -4.81 -11.32
C PRO A 177 9.49 -4.67 -12.26
N PRO A 178 9.97 -3.45 -12.50
CA PRO A 178 11.26 -3.21 -13.11
C PRO A 178 12.35 -3.94 -12.33
N ALA A 179 13.43 -4.34 -13.00
CA ALA A 179 14.53 -5.04 -12.32
C ALA A 179 15.16 -4.23 -11.18
N GLN A 180 15.16 -2.90 -11.31
CA GLN A 180 15.64 -1.96 -10.30
C GLN A 180 14.69 -0.76 -10.24
N ASN A 181 14.57 -0.15 -9.06
CA ASN A 181 13.69 1.01 -8.87
C ASN A 181 14.22 2.26 -9.59
N PRO A 182 13.34 3.13 -10.11
CA PRO A 182 13.75 4.41 -10.68
C PRO A 182 14.50 5.25 -9.65
N THR A 183 15.60 5.90 -10.05
CA THR A 183 16.43 6.71 -9.13
C THR A 183 15.62 7.82 -8.45
N GLY A 184 14.71 8.48 -9.17
CA GLY A 184 13.88 9.53 -8.56
C GLY A 184 12.89 9.03 -7.51
N LEU A 185 12.49 7.75 -7.57
CA LEU A 185 11.70 7.13 -6.51
C LEU A 185 12.60 6.89 -5.29
N LEU A 186 13.79 6.29 -5.48
CA LEU A 186 14.76 6.08 -4.41
C LEU A 186 15.18 7.39 -3.71
N ASP A 187 15.28 8.48 -4.47
CA ASP A 187 15.60 9.82 -3.94
C ASP A 187 14.48 10.41 -3.09
N LEU A 188 13.25 9.91 -3.24
CA LEU A 188 12.05 10.38 -2.53
C LEU A 188 11.68 9.49 -1.34
N VAL A 189 11.69 8.16 -1.52
CA VAL A 189 11.39 7.16 -0.47
C VAL A 189 12.63 6.74 0.35
N GLY A 190 13.64 7.61 0.45
CA GLY A 190 14.78 7.38 1.34
C GLY A 190 15.72 6.21 0.99
N GLY A 191 15.53 5.55 -0.14
CA GLY A 191 16.44 4.55 -0.69
C GLY A 191 16.12 3.09 -0.38
N ASP A 192 15.06 2.77 0.35
CA ASP A 192 14.72 1.37 0.65
C ASP A 192 13.56 0.86 -0.24
N PHE A 193 13.52 -0.47 -0.44
CA PHE A 193 12.47 -1.15 -1.19
C PHE A 193 11.24 -1.36 -0.31
N PHE A 194 10.06 -1.28 -0.92
CA PHE A 194 8.78 -1.51 -0.28
C PHE A 194 8.75 -2.73 0.65
N ASP A 195 8.36 -2.52 1.90
CA ASP A 195 8.28 -3.58 2.92
C ASP A 195 6.91 -4.27 2.91
N GLN A 196 5.89 -3.60 2.36
CA GLN A 196 4.54 -4.12 2.27
C GLN A 196 3.92 -3.83 0.90
N VAL A 197 3.08 -4.77 0.45
CA VAL A 197 2.29 -4.63 -0.77
C VAL A 197 0.85 -5.04 -0.49
N ALA A 198 -0.08 -4.16 -0.86
CA ALA A 198 -1.51 -4.41 -0.75
C ALA A 198 -2.14 -4.59 -2.14
N ILE A 199 -2.88 -5.69 -2.30
CA ILE A 199 -3.64 -6.02 -3.51
C ILE A 199 -5.13 -5.85 -3.21
N ILE A 200 -5.80 -5.01 -3.98
CA ILE A 200 -7.22 -4.70 -3.80
C ILE A 200 -8.01 -5.31 -4.94
N PHE A 201 -8.90 -6.24 -4.61
CA PHE A 201 -9.84 -6.86 -5.55
C PHE A 201 -11.20 -6.19 -5.42
N LYS A 202 -11.73 -5.70 -6.53
CA LYS A 202 -13.08 -5.14 -6.61
C LYS A 202 -13.99 -6.06 -7.39
N ALA A 203 -15.11 -6.48 -6.80
CA ALA A 203 -16.11 -7.28 -7.50
C ALA A 203 -17.53 -6.85 -7.11
N GLY A 204 -18.43 -6.79 -8.09
CA GLY A 204 -19.81 -6.32 -7.88
C GLY A 204 -19.83 -4.97 -7.15
N ASN A 205 -20.53 -4.91 -6.01
CA ASN A 205 -20.61 -3.71 -5.15
C ASN A 205 -19.66 -3.73 -3.95
N ALA A 206 -18.68 -4.64 -3.91
CA ALA A 206 -17.78 -4.79 -2.77
C ALA A 206 -16.29 -4.87 -3.17
N PHE A 207 -15.40 -4.73 -2.20
CA PHE A 207 -13.96 -4.94 -2.36
C PHE A 207 -13.33 -5.62 -1.15
N ALA A 208 -12.15 -6.20 -1.37
CA ALA A 208 -11.28 -6.75 -0.34
C ALA A 208 -9.82 -6.39 -0.64
N ILE A 209 -9.03 -6.22 0.41
CA ILE A 209 -7.64 -5.82 0.41
C ILE A 209 -6.83 -6.94 1.08
N TYR A 210 -5.76 -7.38 0.44
CA TYR A 210 -4.86 -8.41 0.94
C TYR A 210 -3.46 -7.83 1.01
N ASN A 211 -2.85 -7.85 2.18
CA ASN A 211 -1.53 -7.30 2.45
C ASN A 211 -0.48 -8.40 2.51
N PHE A 212 0.70 -8.13 1.96
CA PHE A 212 1.87 -8.99 2.05
C PHE A 212 3.03 -8.19 2.64
N ASN A 213 3.58 -8.65 3.75
CA ASN A 213 4.79 -8.08 4.33
C ASN A 213 6.01 -8.90 3.90
N VAL A 214 7.06 -8.21 3.42
CA VAL A 214 8.31 -8.82 2.96
C VAL A 214 8.98 -9.63 4.07
N ILE A 215 8.85 -9.22 5.34
CA ILE A 215 9.42 -9.94 6.48
C ILE A 215 8.78 -11.34 6.66
N ASP A 216 7.49 -11.47 6.37
CA ASP A 216 6.76 -12.74 6.48
C ASP A 216 7.13 -13.71 5.35
N LEU A 217 7.68 -13.18 4.25
CA LEU A 217 8.25 -13.97 3.15
C LEU A 217 9.66 -14.49 3.48
N GLY A 218 10.24 -14.08 4.62
CA GLY A 218 11.60 -14.45 5.02
C GLY A 218 12.68 -13.85 4.13
N LEU A 219 12.37 -12.71 3.50
CA LEU A 219 13.28 -11.96 2.64
C LEU A 219 13.85 -10.79 3.44
N ASP A 220 15.11 -10.44 3.15
CA ASP A 220 15.68 -9.19 3.66
C ASP A 220 15.07 -8.00 2.89
N PRO A 221 14.88 -6.83 3.54
CA PRO A 221 14.52 -5.60 2.83
C PRO A 221 15.54 -5.31 1.73
N ALA A 222 15.07 -5.06 0.51
CA ALA A 222 15.96 -4.68 -0.58
C ALA A 222 16.40 -3.22 -0.41
N LEU A 223 17.68 -2.95 -0.65
CA LEU A 223 18.29 -1.62 -0.51
C LEU A 223 18.33 -0.88 -1.85
N ALA A 224 18.68 0.40 -1.81
CA ALA A 224 18.84 1.23 -3.00
C ALA A 224 19.81 0.59 -4.00
N GLY A 225 19.31 0.24 -5.18
CA GLY A 225 20.08 -0.36 -6.27
C GLY A 225 20.11 -1.89 -6.29
N ASP A 226 19.48 -2.56 -5.31
CA ASP A 226 19.24 -4.00 -5.36
C ASP A 226 18.25 -4.37 -6.47
N TYR A 227 18.29 -5.65 -6.84
CA TYR A 227 17.33 -6.21 -7.78
C TYR A 227 16.00 -6.48 -7.09
N ASN A 228 14.92 -6.08 -7.74
CA ASN A 228 13.56 -6.35 -7.27
C ASN A 228 13.20 -7.84 -7.40
N PHE A 229 12.18 -8.25 -6.65
CA PHE A 229 11.56 -9.57 -6.79
C PHE A 229 10.31 -9.52 -7.66
N ALA A 230 10.15 -10.51 -8.53
CA ALA A 230 8.90 -10.83 -9.17
C ALA A 230 8.22 -11.99 -8.44
N PHE A 231 6.89 -11.91 -8.37
CA PHE A 231 6.07 -12.90 -7.69
C PHE A 231 5.02 -13.46 -8.64
N THR A 232 4.71 -14.74 -8.50
CA THR A 232 3.49 -15.31 -9.07
C THR A 232 2.68 -15.95 -7.96
N GLY A 233 1.37 -15.92 -8.12
CA GLY A 233 0.46 -16.32 -7.06
C GLY A 233 -0.92 -16.67 -7.55
N THR A 234 -1.75 -17.20 -6.66
CA THR A 234 -3.16 -17.49 -6.91
C THR A 234 -4.07 -16.55 -6.14
N TRP A 235 -5.26 -16.32 -6.65
CA TRP A 235 -6.33 -15.60 -5.97
C TRP A 235 -7.66 -16.35 -6.14
N ASP A 236 -8.47 -16.38 -5.09
CA ASP A 236 -9.84 -16.88 -5.06
C ASP A 236 -10.68 -16.03 -4.09
N ILE A 237 -11.51 -15.16 -4.67
CA ILE A 237 -12.41 -14.26 -3.94
C ILE A 237 -13.87 -14.73 -4.01
N SER A 238 -14.10 -15.99 -4.41
CA SER A 238 -15.45 -16.53 -4.61
C SER A 238 -16.27 -16.54 -3.32
N GLU A 239 -15.66 -16.89 -2.19
CA GLU A 239 -16.31 -16.87 -0.88
C GLU A 239 -16.38 -15.46 -0.29
N THR A 240 -15.39 -14.61 -0.57
CA THR A 240 -15.27 -13.27 0.02
C THR A 240 -16.14 -12.23 -0.67
N LEU A 241 -16.13 -12.16 -2.01
CA LEU A 241 -16.89 -11.17 -2.79
C LEU A 241 -17.99 -11.78 -3.66
N GLY A 242 -17.89 -13.07 -4.02
CA GLY A 242 -18.96 -13.83 -4.70
C GLY A 242 -19.45 -13.24 -6.02
N SER A 243 -18.65 -12.39 -6.67
CA SER A 243 -19.01 -11.68 -7.90
C SER A 243 -17.80 -11.57 -8.82
N GLY A 244 -18.06 -11.37 -10.11
CA GLY A 244 -17.02 -11.19 -11.12
C GLY A 244 -16.14 -9.97 -10.83
N LEU A 245 -14.83 -10.15 -11.01
CA LEU A 245 -13.82 -9.11 -10.84
C LEU A 245 -14.07 -7.95 -11.82
N SER A 246 -14.12 -6.74 -11.25
CA SER A 246 -14.41 -5.49 -11.96
C SER A 246 -13.15 -4.65 -12.18
N ASN A 247 -12.31 -4.53 -11.15
CA ASN A 247 -11.00 -3.89 -11.24
C ASN A 247 -10.06 -4.43 -10.16
N LEU A 248 -8.79 -4.06 -10.27
CA LEU A 248 -7.71 -4.47 -9.36
C LEU A 248 -6.79 -3.26 -9.15
N SER A 249 -6.37 -2.99 -7.91
CA SER A 249 -5.32 -1.99 -7.67
C SER A 249 -4.21 -2.53 -6.78
N PHE A 250 -3.00 -2.05 -7.03
CA PHE A 250 -1.81 -2.37 -6.27
C PHE A 250 -1.28 -1.13 -5.58
N TRP A 251 -0.99 -1.30 -4.30
CA TRP A 251 -0.37 -0.30 -3.46
C TRP A 251 0.87 -0.91 -2.82
N ALA A 252 1.87 -0.10 -2.61
CA ALA A 252 3.08 -0.50 -1.94
C ALA A 252 3.43 0.53 -0.87
N LYS A 253 3.98 0.06 0.24
CA LYS A 253 4.33 0.90 1.39
C LYS A 253 5.83 0.98 1.52
N ASP A 254 6.31 2.19 1.78
CA ASP A 254 7.71 2.42 2.11
C ASP A 254 8.05 1.82 3.49
N PRO A 255 9.19 1.09 3.64
CA PRO A 255 9.67 0.62 4.93
C PRO A 255 9.72 1.66 6.03
N SER A 256 9.12 1.32 7.17
CA SER A 256 9.34 2.03 8.43
C SER A 256 10.61 1.56 9.13
N VAL A 257 11.75 1.49 8.42
CA VAL A 257 13.02 1.39 9.16
C VAL A 257 13.34 2.77 9.69
N PRO A 258 13.47 2.95 11.03
CA PRO A 258 13.95 4.20 11.58
C PRO A 258 15.29 4.46 10.93
N SER A 259 15.40 5.60 10.23
CA SER A 259 16.58 6.01 9.50
C SER A 259 17.82 5.45 10.18
N VAL A 260 18.47 4.47 9.57
CA VAL A 260 19.75 4.03 10.08
C VAL A 260 20.59 5.27 9.90
N GLN A 261 20.82 6.01 11.00
CA GLN A 261 21.80 7.06 11.02
C GLN A 261 23.09 6.39 10.60
N VAL A 262 23.41 6.50 9.31
CA VAL A 262 24.68 6.06 8.76
C VAL A 262 25.68 6.83 9.60
N PRO A 263 26.45 6.15 10.47
CA PRO A 263 27.37 6.86 11.34
C PRO A 263 28.27 7.64 10.40
N GLU A 264 28.27 8.98 10.52
CA GLU A 264 29.11 9.81 9.68
C GLU A 264 30.49 9.17 9.63
N PRO A 265 31.03 8.91 8.43
CA PRO A 265 32.23 8.10 8.32
C PRO A 265 33.29 8.69 9.23
N ALA A 266 33.98 7.82 9.98
CA ALA A 266 35.01 8.20 10.96
C ALA A 266 36.14 9.09 10.38
N THR A 267 36.13 9.32 9.07
CA THR A 267 36.87 10.35 8.35
C THR A 267 36.63 11.76 8.89
N LEU A 268 35.42 12.12 9.34
CA LEU A 268 35.15 13.46 9.88
C LEU A 268 35.82 13.65 11.26
N ILE A 269 35.77 12.62 12.11
CA ILE A 269 36.50 12.57 13.39
C ILE A 269 38.02 12.56 13.15
N LEU A 270 38.51 11.80 12.17
CA LEU A 270 39.93 11.79 11.79
C LEU A 270 40.38 13.14 11.21
N MET A 271 39.53 13.85 10.48
CA MET A 271 39.82 15.19 9.97
C MET A 271 39.86 16.22 11.11
N MET A 272 38.95 16.15 12.09
CA MET A 272 38.99 16.99 13.28
C MET A 272 40.20 16.70 14.17
N MET A 273 40.52 15.42 14.39
CA MET A 273 41.69 14.98 15.16
C MET A 273 42.99 15.41 14.49
N SER A 274 43.12 15.25 13.17
CA SER A 274 44.31 15.70 12.42
C SER A 274 44.45 17.23 12.44
N GLY A 275 43.33 17.97 12.37
CA GLY A 275 43.30 19.42 12.57
C GLY A 275 43.84 19.85 13.94
N LEU A 276 43.40 19.17 15.01
CA LEU A 276 43.86 19.42 16.39
C LEU A 276 45.36 19.10 16.58
N PHE A 277 45.87 18.02 15.98
CA PHE A 277 47.30 17.70 16.02
C PHE A 277 48.16 18.73 15.26
N CYS A 278 47.67 19.23 14.12
CA CYS A 278 48.35 20.28 13.35
C CYS A 278 48.33 21.64 14.08
N PHE A 279 47.23 21.99 14.74
CA PHE A 279 47.13 23.20 15.55
C PHE A 279 48.05 23.17 16.78
N ASN A 280 48.11 22.03 17.47
CA ASN A 280 48.97 21.88 18.64
C ASN A 280 50.47 21.84 18.30
N ARG A 281 50.85 21.49 17.06
CA ARG A 281 52.23 21.64 16.58
C ARG A 281 52.60 23.09 16.28
N ARG A 282 51.67 23.91 15.79
CA ARG A 282 51.94 25.34 15.52
C ARG A 282 52.13 26.18 16.78
N ASN A 283 51.57 25.78 17.91
CA ASN A 283 51.73 26.50 19.19
C ASN A 283 52.97 26.07 20.01
N LYS A 284 53.79 25.14 19.49
CA LYS A 284 55.02 24.66 20.12
C LYS A 284 56.30 24.94 19.29
N ALA A 285 56.18 25.72 18.22
CA ALA A 285 57.29 26.30 17.47
C ALA A 285 57.30 27.82 17.69
#